data_AF-A0A0M2USV7-F1
#
_entry.id   AF-A0A0M2USV7-F1
#
_cell.length_a   1.000
_cell.length_b   1.000
_cell.length_c   1.000
_cell.angle_alpha   90.00
_cell.angle_beta   90.00
_cell.angle_gamma   90.00
#
_symmetry.space_group_name_H-M   'P 1'
#
loop_
_entity.id
_entity.type
_entity.pdbx_description
1 polymer ?
#
loop_
_entity_poly.entity_id
_entity_poly.type
_entity_poly.pdbx_seq_one_letter_code
_entity_poly.pdbx_strand_id
1 'polypeptide(L)'
;MNDYYGMYENNLTQKIADIYGGVVLVKDVDSVKRVFPNKLAIKLLLRKPFACIKSRSNSYLVDEDGVLLPKEYYTLKDTAYDSLYIQSNKLTRLPLYGSEWDDKGIKAGIALVKFLRANNIHNLFKIVSVDVSNVCKRRSTSKSDIVLWTENNTQIRWGCSSLCNEQNELSDEEKLQNLLSIAKAEGTNLRLMEYVDVRWKKPSGKRWTKVNDMAEVP
;
A
#
# COMPACT_ATOMS: atom_id res chain seq x y z
N MET A 1 -16.69 -21.87 -22.60
CA MET A 1 -16.02 -22.49 -23.76
C MET A 1 -15.53 -23.85 -23.31
N ASN A 2 -16.00 -24.93 -23.94
CA ASN A 2 -15.49 -26.28 -23.73
C ASN A 2 -14.49 -26.58 -24.85
N ASP A 3 -13.33 -25.95 -24.77
CA ASP A 3 -12.23 -26.26 -25.69
C ASP A 3 -11.51 -27.49 -25.13
N TYR A 4 -11.58 -28.60 -25.86
CA TYR A 4 -10.85 -29.81 -25.54
C TYR A 4 -9.47 -29.75 -26.20
N TYR A 5 -8.40 -29.71 -25.41
CA TYR A 5 -7.03 -29.75 -25.92
C TYR A 5 -6.46 -31.17 -25.83
N GLY A 6 -5.90 -31.65 -26.93
CA GLY A 6 -5.21 -32.93 -26.98
C GLY A 6 -3.87 -32.88 -26.23
N MET A 7 -3.61 -33.89 -25.39
CA MET A 7 -2.38 -33.97 -24.57
C MET A 7 -1.09 -33.92 -25.39
N TYR A 8 -1.16 -34.32 -26.66
CA TYR A 8 -0.03 -34.41 -27.59
C TYR A 8 0.06 -33.27 -28.62
N GLU A 9 -0.82 -32.26 -28.56
CA GLU A 9 -0.76 -31.09 -29.47
C GLU A 9 0.56 -30.32 -29.30
N ASN A 10 1.31 -30.04 -30.37
CA ASN A 10 2.66 -29.46 -30.28
C ASN A 10 2.75 -28.16 -29.45
N ASN A 11 1.67 -27.39 -29.39
CA ASN A 11 1.56 -26.07 -28.75
C ASN A 11 0.68 -26.06 -27.49
N LEU A 12 0.36 -27.23 -26.92
CA LEU A 12 -0.46 -27.34 -25.70
C LEU A 12 0.08 -26.52 -24.54
N THR A 13 1.38 -26.62 -24.24
CA THR A 13 1.98 -25.95 -23.08
C THR A 13 1.89 -24.44 -23.18
N GLN A 14 2.10 -23.88 -24.38
CA GLN A 14 1.94 -22.46 -24.64
C GLN A 14 0.48 -22.02 -24.50
N LYS A 15 -0.46 -22.73 -25.12
CA LYS A 15 -1.90 -22.41 -25.02
C LYS A 15 -2.37 -22.38 -23.57
N ILE A 16 -1.96 -23.38 -22.78
CA ILE A 16 -2.29 -23.44 -21.36
C ILE A 16 -1.66 -22.27 -20.60
N ALA A 17 -0.40 -21.92 -20.90
CA ALA A 17 0.24 -20.75 -20.31
C ALA A 17 -0.51 -19.46 -20.64
N ASP A 18 -0.95 -19.26 -21.89
CA ASP A 18 -1.70 -18.08 -22.31
C ASP A 18 -3.06 -17.98 -21.60
N ILE A 19 -3.76 -19.11 -21.45
CA ILE A 19 -5.04 -19.18 -20.72
C ILE A 19 -4.85 -18.78 -19.26
N TYR A 20 -3.88 -19.37 -18.56
CA TYR A 20 -3.63 -19.03 -17.16
C TYR A 20 -3.04 -17.63 -16.99
N GLY A 21 -2.24 -17.14 -17.94
CA GLY A 21 -1.71 -15.78 -17.96
C GLY A 21 -2.80 -14.70 -18.11
N GLY A 22 -3.93 -15.05 -18.73
CA GLY A 22 -5.11 -14.17 -18.80
C GLY A 22 -5.95 -14.12 -17.52
N VAL A 23 -5.67 -14.98 -16.53
CA VAL A 23 -6.42 -15.00 -15.27
C VAL A 23 -5.89 -13.92 -14.33
N VAL A 24 -6.77 -13.02 -13.89
CA VAL A 24 -6.42 -11.87 -13.03
C VAL A 24 -5.63 -12.25 -11.76
N LEU A 25 -5.90 -13.42 -11.19
CA LEU A 25 -5.23 -13.90 -9.97
C LEU A 25 -3.81 -14.41 -10.22
N VAL A 26 -3.45 -14.67 -11.47
CA VAL A 26 -2.12 -15.15 -11.85
C VAL A 26 -1.24 -13.92 -12.13
N LYS A 27 -0.15 -13.79 -11.37
CA LYS A 27 0.89 -12.79 -11.63
C LYS A 27 1.78 -13.26 -12.77
N ASP A 28 2.16 -14.53 -12.73
CA ASP A 28 3.03 -15.13 -13.73
C ASP A 28 2.83 -16.66 -13.84
N VAL A 29 3.10 -17.20 -15.03
CA VAL A 29 3.10 -18.65 -15.29
C VAL A 29 4.55 -19.14 -15.32
N ASP A 30 5.06 -19.48 -14.14
CA ASP A 30 6.46 -19.87 -13.93
C ASP A 30 6.86 -21.11 -14.77
N SER A 31 5.98 -22.11 -14.89
CA SER A 31 6.21 -23.19 -15.86
C SER A 31 4.96 -23.99 -16.20
N VAL A 32 4.91 -24.49 -17.44
CA VAL A 32 3.96 -25.51 -17.89
C VAL A 32 4.77 -26.65 -18.53
N LYS A 33 4.74 -27.84 -17.93
CA LYS A 33 5.51 -29.00 -18.37
C LYS A 33 4.63 -30.22 -18.55
N ARG A 34 4.91 -31.01 -19.59
CA ARG A 34 4.34 -32.34 -19.74
C ARG A 34 5.05 -33.33 -18.83
N VAL A 35 4.27 -34.15 -18.16
CA VAL A 35 4.72 -35.26 -17.34
C VAL A 35 4.06 -36.52 -17.89
N PHE A 36 4.88 -37.41 -18.42
CA PHE A 36 4.40 -38.67 -18.98
C PHE A 36 3.81 -39.57 -17.87
N PRO A 37 2.79 -40.39 -18.19
CA PRO A 37 2.23 -40.57 -19.53
C PRO A 37 1.19 -39.51 -19.95
N ASN A 38 0.48 -38.87 -19.02
CA ASN A 38 -0.72 -38.07 -19.34
C ASN A 38 -1.02 -36.93 -18.34
N LYS A 39 0.00 -36.28 -17.79
CA LYS A 39 -0.14 -35.21 -16.79
C LYS A 39 0.50 -33.91 -17.26
N LEU A 40 -0.04 -32.78 -16.80
CA LEU A 40 0.61 -31.48 -16.88
C LEU A 40 1.04 -31.05 -15.48
N ALA A 41 2.31 -30.68 -15.34
CA ALA A 41 2.81 -29.97 -14.17
C ALA A 41 2.79 -28.48 -14.47
N ILE A 42 2.00 -27.74 -13.70
CA ILE A 42 1.82 -26.30 -13.86
C ILE A 42 2.26 -25.62 -12.57
N LYS A 43 3.15 -24.64 -12.68
CA LYS A 43 3.57 -23.80 -11.57
C LYS A 43 3.15 -22.37 -11.87
N LEU A 44 2.31 -21.82 -11.00
CA LEU A 44 1.76 -20.47 -11.11
C LEU A 44 2.25 -19.63 -9.95
N LEU A 45 2.58 -18.37 -10.22
CA LEU A 45 2.79 -17.35 -9.21
C LEU A 45 1.51 -16.55 -9.08
N LEU A 46 0.85 -16.66 -7.92
CA LEU A 46 -0.44 -16.00 -7.68
C LEU A 46 -0.22 -14.58 -7.13
N ARG A 47 -1.07 -13.65 -7.55
CA ARG A 47 -1.16 -12.31 -6.96
C ARG A 47 -1.66 -12.45 -5.52
N LYS A 48 -1.04 -11.67 -4.64
CA LYS A 48 -1.46 -11.55 -3.25
C LYS A 48 -1.94 -10.12 -3.04
N PRO A 49 -3.05 -9.90 -2.32
CA PRO A 49 -3.41 -8.57 -1.88
C PRO A 49 -2.23 -7.99 -1.12
N PHE A 50 -2.00 -6.71 -1.28
CA PHE A 50 -0.93 -5.99 -0.62
C PHE A 50 -1.53 -4.86 0.19
N ALA A 51 -2.32 -3.99 -0.43
CA ALA A 51 -2.94 -2.86 0.24
C ALA A 51 -4.44 -2.78 -0.08
N CYS A 52 -5.17 -2.19 0.84
CA CYS A 52 -6.56 -1.78 0.63
C CYS A 52 -6.57 -0.28 0.36
N ILE A 53 -7.19 0.14 -0.75
CA ILE A 53 -7.41 1.54 -1.08
C ILE A 53 -8.84 1.89 -0.65
N LYS A 54 -8.96 2.83 0.28
CA LYS A 54 -10.25 3.38 0.73
C LYS A 54 -10.50 4.73 0.08
N SER A 55 -11.65 4.86 -0.56
CA SER A 55 -12.15 6.11 -1.10
C SER A 55 -13.62 6.25 -0.79
N ARG A 56 -13.97 7.24 0.04
CA ARG A 56 -15.33 7.45 0.56
C ARG A 56 -15.83 6.16 1.22
N SER A 57 -16.90 5.56 0.70
CA SER A 57 -17.50 4.31 1.17
C SER A 57 -16.97 3.04 0.48
N ASN A 58 -16.05 3.17 -0.49
CA ASN A 58 -15.57 2.05 -1.28
C ASN A 58 -14.17 1.62 -0.84
N SER A 59 -13.93 0.31 -0.90
CA SER A 59 -12.65 -0.33 -0.63
C SER A 59 -12.22 -1.18 -1.83
N TYR A 60 -10.98 -1.04 -2.25
CA TYR A 60 -10.42 -1.74 -3.39
C TYR A 60 -9.13 -2.46 -2.99
N LEU A 61 -8.98 -3.73 -3.36
CA LEU A 61 -7.75 -4.47 -3.10
C LEU A 61 -6.78 -4.28 -4.24
N VAL A 62 -5.52 -4.03 -3.91
CA VAL A 62 -4.42 -4.00 -4.88
C VAL A 62 -3.29 -4.88 -4.42
N ASP A 63 -2.53 -5.43 -5.37
CA ASP A 63 -1.26 -6.08 -5.07
C ASP A 63 -0.09 -5.08 -4.95
N GLU A 64 1.12 -5.62 -4.81
CA GLU A 64 2.35 -4.83 -4.65
C GLU A 64 2.73 -4.02 -5.89
N ASP A 65 2.21 -4.40 -7.07
CA ASP A 65 2.46 -3.72 -8.34
C ASP A 65 1.36 -2.67 -8.62
N GLY A 66 0.35 -2.56 -7.75
CA GLY A 66 -0.79 -1.64 -7.92
C GLY A 66 -1.85 -2.16 -8.87
N VAL A 67 -1.89 -3.47 -9.12
CA VAL A 67 -2.94 -4.10 -9.92
C VAL A 67 -4.21 -4.25 -9.10
N LEU A 68 -5.35 -3.82 -9.65
CA LEU A 68 -6.64 -3.95 -9.00
C LEU A 68 -7.10 -5.42 -8.97
N LEU A 69 -7.41 -5.91 -7.78
CA LEU A 69 -7.80 -7.29 -7.53
C LEU A 69 -9.31 -7.44 -7.26
N PRO A 70 -9.96 -8.46 -7.81
CA PRO A 70 -11.35 -8.81 -7.50
C PRO A 70 -11.45 -9.38 -6.08
N LYS A 71 -12.16 -8.67 -5.20
CA LYS A 71 -12.27 -8.99 -3.78
C LYS A 71 -12.95 -10.33 -3.51
N GLU A 72 -13.78 -10.81 -4.44
CA GLU A 72 -14.59 -12.02 -4.29
C GLU A 72 -13.75 -13.29 -4.14
N TYR A 73 -12.50 -13.26 -4.61
CA TYR A 73 -11.57 -14.38 -4.54
C TYR A 73 -10.69 -14.39 -3.28
N TYR A 74 -10.83 -13.38 -2.41
CA TYR A 74 -10.01 -13.24 -1.22
C TYR A 74 -10.87 -13.27 0.03
N THR A 75 -10.50 -14.13 0.98
CA THR A 75 -11.07 -14.08 2.33
C THR A 75 -10.17 -13.18 3.17
N LEU A 76 -10.61 -11.94 3.43
CA LEU A 76 -9.90 -10.95 4.25
C LEU A 76 -10.02 -11.28 5.76
N LYS A 77 -9.68 -12.51 6.15
CA LYS A 77 -9.58 -12.91 7.57
C LYS A 77 -8.27 -12.41 8.22
N ASP A 78 -7.30 -12.01 7.40
CA ASP A 78 -6.01 -11.53 7.86
C ASP A 78 -6.04 -10.03 8.18
N THR A 79 -5.85 -9.72 9.46
CA THR A 79 -5.62 -8.36 9.98
C THR A 79 -4.42 -7.67 9.33
N ALA A 80 -3.52 -8.42 8.67
CA ALA A 80 -2.33 -7.90 7.99
C ALA A 80 -2.63 -6.98 6.80
N TYR A 81 -3.78 -7.14 6.14
CA TYR A 81 -4.22 -6.25 5.05
C TYR A 81 -5.11 -5.11 5.54
N ASP A 82 -5.82 -5.34 6.64
CA ASP A 82 -6.71 -4.35 7.25
C ASP A 82 -5.98 -3.33 8.12
N SER A 83 -4.75 -3.63 8.57
CA SER A 83 -4.03 -2.77 9.50
C SER A 83 -3.53 -1.47 8.87
N LEU A 84 -3.22 -1.45 7.57
CA LEU A 84 -2.70 -0.27 6.88
C LEU A 84 -3.35 -0.10 5.51
N TYR A 85 -4.28 0.85 5.41
CA TYR A 85 -4.96 1.18 4.15
C TYR A 85 -4.47 2.50 3.56
N ILE A 86 -4.55 2.63 2.23
CA ILE A 86 -4.27 3.87 1.51
C ILE A 86 -5.58 4.63 1.38
N GLN A 87 -5.64 5.86 1.88
CA GLN A 87 -6.82 6.72 1.77
C GLN A 87 -6.66 7.71 0.61
N SER A 88 -7.68 7.78 -0.25
CA SER A 88 -7.76 8.80 -1.30
C SER A 88 -9.18 9.36 -1.41
N ASN A 89 -9.31 10.68 -1.31
CA ASN A 89 -10.62 11.36 -1.40
C ASN A 89 -11.11 11.58 -2.85
N LYS A 90 -10.23 11.41 -3.84
CA LYS A 90 -10.56 11.53 -5.27
C LYS A 90 -9.77 10.49 -6.05
N LEU A 91 -10.44 9.45 -6.50
CA LEU A 91 -9.92 8.53 -7.49
C LEU A 91 -10.13 9.15 -8.88
N THR A 92 -9.06 9.22 -9.69
CA THR A 92 -9.12 9.73 -11.06
C THR A 92 -10.00 8.84 -11.95
N ARG A 93 -9.65 7.55 -12.06
CA ARG A 93 -10.41 6.52 -12.76
C ARG A 93 -10.11 5.16 -12.14
N LEU A 94 -11.14 4.34 -11.96
CA LEU A 94 -10.97 2.96 -11.53
C LEU A 94 -10.49 2.11 -12.73
N PRO A 95 -9.39 1.36 -12.62
CA PRO A 95 -8.96 0.43 -13.66
C PRO A 95 -9.88 -0.79 -13.71
N LEU A 96 -9.71 -1.62 -14.75
CA LEU A 96 -10.31 -2.96 -14.79
C LEU A 96 -9.56 -3.90 -13.85
N TYR A 97 -10.21 -4.97 -13.40
CA TYR A 97 -9.54 -6.02 -12.65
C TYR A 97 -8.38 -6.62 -13.46
N GLY A 98 -7.23 -6.81 -12.81
CA GLY A 98 -6.00 -7.27 -13.46
C GLY A 98 -5.19 -6.17 -14.15
N SER A 99 -5.67 -4.93 -14.17
CA SER A 99 -4.92 -3.78 -14.68
C SER A 99 -4.30 -2.95 -13.55
N GLU A 100 -3.12 -2.36 -13.82
CA GLU A 100 -2.46 -1.42 -12.92
C GLU A 100 -3.29 -0.14 -12.74
N TRP A 101 -3.30 0.40 -11.53
CA TRP A 101 -3.97 1.65 -11.23
C TRP A 101 -3.08 2.84 -11.61
N ASP A 102 -3.39 3.49 -12.72
CA ASP A 102 -2.66 4.66 -13.19
C ASP A 102 -3.06 5.95 -12.46
N ASP A 103 -2.82 5.98 -11.14
CA ASP A 103 -3.00 7.15 -10.30
C ASP A 103 -1.72 7.43 -9.51
N LYS A 104 -1.16 8.64 -9.66
CA LYS A 104 0.10 9.02 -9.01
C LYS A 104 0.03 8.96 -7.49
N GLY A 105 -1.11 9.31 -6.90
CA GLY A 105 -1.33 9.24 -5.45
C GLY A 105 -1.34 7.80 -4.97
N ILE A 106 -2.03 6.91 -5.70
CA ILE A 106 -2.05 5.48 -5.38
C ILE A 106 -0.65 4.85 -5.53
N LYS A 107 0.06 5.14 -6.62
CA LYS A 107 1.44 4.66 -6.83
C LYS A 107 2.37 5.12 -5.70
N ALA A 108 2.30 6.39 -5.32
CA ALA A 108 3.05 6.94 -4.20
C ALA A 108 2.69 6.27 -2.86
N GLY A 109 1.39 6.02 -2.62
CA GLY A 109 0.91 5.32 -1.44
C GLY A 109 1.42 3.88 -1.35
N ILE A 110 1.38 3.14 -2.45
CA ILE A 110 1.87 1.75 -2.51
C ILE A 110 3.38 1.70 -2.24
N ALA A 111 4.15 2.59 -2.88
CA ALA A 111 5.58 2.70 -2.66
C ALA A 111 5.90 2.98 -1.18
N LEU A 112 5.16 3.90 -0.55
CA LEU A 112 5.34 4.21 0.87
C LEU A 112 4.92 3.06 1.79
N VAL A 113 3.80 2.39 1.51
CA VAL A 113 3.39 1.19 2.27
C VAL A 113 4.45 0.10 2.18
N LYS A 114 5.06 -0.10 1.00
CA LYS A 114 6.18 -1.03 0.80
C LYS A 114 7.38 -0.66 1.66
N PHE A 115 7.76 0.61 1.67
CA PHE A 115 8.83 1.13 2.52
C PHE A 115 8.53 0.94 4.02
N LEU A 116 7.33 1.30 4.48
CA LEU A 116 6.91 1.18 5.88
C LEU A 116 6.81 -0.28 6.36
N ARG A 117 6.45 -1.21 5.48
CA ARG A 117 6.42 -2.65 5.78
C ARG A 117 7.81 -3.25 5.83
N ALA A 118 8.66 -2.95 4.86
CA ALA A 118 10.04 -3.44 4.83
C ALA A 118 10.84 -3.05 6.09
N ASN A 119 10.56 -1.85 6.63
CA ASN A 119 11.20 -1.33 7.85
C ASN A 119 10.39 -1.59 9.14
N ASN A 120 9.28 -2.33 9.08
CA ASN A 120 8.38 -2.60 10.22
C ASN A 120 7.84 -1.36 10.97
N ILE A 121 7.78 -0.21 10.31
CA ILE A 121 7.42 1.09 10.90
C ILE A 121 5.93 1.20 11.19
N HIS A 122 5.11 0.63 10.31
CA HIS A 122 3.65 0.58 10.48
C HIS A 122 3.24 -0.09 11.81
N ASN A 123 3.92 -1.18 12.20
CA ASN A 123 3.67 -1.84 13.49
C ASN A 123 4.24 -1.07 14.67
N LEU A 124 5.43 -0.49 14.51
CA LEU A 124 6.12 0.26 15.57
C LEU A 124 5.32 1.51 16.00
N PHE A 125 4.80 2.25 15.03
CA PHE A 125 4.03 3.49 15.23
C PHE A 125 2.52 3.29 15.16
N LYS A 126 2.05 2.04 15.02
CA LYS A 126 0.62 1.70 14.91
C LYS A 126 -0.09 2.52 13.84
N ILE A 127 0.53 2.60 12.67
CA ILE A 127 0.01 3.36 11.53
C ILE A 127 -1.17 2.60 10.94
N VAL A 128 -2.31 3.27 10.86
CA VAL A 128 -3.57 2.73 10.37
C VAL A 128 -3.86 3.13 8.93
N SER A 129 -3.38 4.31 8.50
CA SER A 129 -3.61 4.75 7.12
C SER A 129 -2.51 5.63 6.54
N VAL A 130 -2.42 5.59 5.21
CA VAL A 130 -1.61 6.47 4.37
C VAL A 130 -2.56 7.33 3.53
N ASP A 131 -2.77 8.58 3.92
CA ASP A 131 -3.60 9.53 3.18
C ASP A 131 -2.79 10.17 2.05
N VAL A 132 -3.17 9.87 0.81
CA VAL A 132 -2.56 10.38 -0.43
C VAL A 132 -3.45 11.39 -1.13
N SER A 133 -4.49 11.90 -0.44
CA SER A 133 -5.49 12.79 -1.03
C SER A 133 -4.91 14.09 -1.56
N ASN A 134 -3.72 14.52 -1.13
CA ASN A 134 -3.10 15.78 -1.54
C ASN A 134 -1.93 15.62 -2.52
N VAL A 135 -1.55 14.39 -2.86
CA VAL A 135 -0.38 14.11 -3.71
C VAL A 135 -0.46 14.86 -5.04
N CYS A 136 0.61 15.59 -5.37
CA CYS A 136 0.79 16.33 -6.61
C CYS A 136 -0.33 17.38 -6.91
N LYS A 137 -1.04 17.91 -5.89
CA LYS A 137 -2.00 19.02 -6.06
C LYS A 137 -1.31 20.39 -6.03
N ARG A 138 -1.96 21.43 -6.59
CA ARG A 138 -1.48 22.83 -6.54
C ARG A 138 -1.16 23.23 -5.09
N ARG A 139 0.13 23.54 -4.86
CA ARG A 139 0.77 23.55 -3.55
C ARG A 139 0.31 24.72 -2.69
N SER A 140 -0.09 24.42 -1.45
CA SER A 140 0.13 25.31 -0.31
C SER A 140 1.21 24.63 0.53
N THR A 141 2.31 25.31 0.79
CA THR A 141 3.46 24.82 1.59
C THR A 141 3.05 24.32 2.99
N SER A 142 1.89 24.74 3.48
CA SER A 142 1.29 24.32 4.75
C SER A 142 0.74 22.88 4.75
N LYS A 143 0.39 22.31 3.59
CA LYS A 143 -0.25 21.00 3.50
C LYS A 143 0.76 19.94 3.03
N SER A 144 0.77 18.82 3.75
CA SER A 144 1.56 17.64 3.38
C SER A 144 0.83 16.87 2.28
N ASP A 145 1.57 16.46 1.25
CA ASP A 145 1.05 15.65 0.13
C ASP A 145 0.58 14.28 0.62
N ILE A 146 1.42 13.64 1.44
CA ILE A 146 1.14 12.37 2.11
C ILE A 146 1.11 12.58 3.62
N VAL A 147 0.10 12.03 4.28
CA VAL A 147 -0.04 12.03 5.75
C VAL A 147 -0.26 10.61 6.22
N LEU A 148 0.52 10.17 7.20
CA LEU A 148 0.29 8.89 7.88
C LEU A 148 -0.54 9.15 9.13
N TRP A 149 -1.54 8.31 9.36
CA TRP A 149 -2.36 8.36 10.57
C TRP A 149 -2.06 7.17 11.44
N THR A 150 -1.86 7.43 12.73
CA THR A 150 -1.71 6.40 13.76
C THR A 150 -3.06 6.05 14.39
N GLU A 151 -3.13 4.92 15.09
CA GLU A 151 -4.32 4.51 15.86
C GLU A 151 -4.76 5.56 16.89
N ASN A 152 -3.81 6.36 17.39
CA ASN A 152 -4.03 7.42 18.39
C ASN A 152 -4.44 8.75 17.75
N ASN A 153 -4.80 8.77 16.46
CA ASN A 153 -5.19 9.97 15.72
C ASN A 153 -4.07 11.04 15.59
N THR A 154 -2.81 10.65 15.80
CA THR A 154 -1.64 11.51 15.52
C THR A 154 -1.32 11.48 14.04
N GLN A 155 -1.09 12.67 13.46
CA GLN A 155 -0.67 12.83 12.07
C GLN A 155 0.84 12.83 11.95
N ILE A 156 1.40 12.01 11.07
CA ILE A 156 2.79 12.11 10.64
C ILE A 156 2.79 12.69 9.23
N ARG A 157 3.19 13.95 9.10
CA ARG A 157 3.33 14.63 7.81
C ARG A 157 4.60 14.13 7.13
N TRP A 158 4.41 13.17 6.25
CA TRP A 158 5.48 12.52 5.51
C TRP A 158 5.96 13.36 4.32
N GLY A 159 5.08 14.21 3.80
CA GLY A 159 5.33 15.11 2.67
C GLY A 159 5.19 14.43 1.32
N CYS A 160 6.06 14.77 0.40
CA CYS A 160 5.99 14.35 -0.98
C CYS A 160 6.69 13.01 -1.21
N SER A 161 6.14 12.21 -2.11
CA SER A 161 6.86 11.07 -2.67
C SER A 161 7.92 11.57 -3.66
N SER A 162 8.98 10.79 -3.85
CA SER A 162 9.98 11.00 -4.91
C SER A 162 9.37 11.23 -6.29
N LEU A 163 8.12 10.82 -6.52
CA LEU A 163 7.37 10.99 -7.75
C LEU A 163 6.89 12.43 -8.05
N CYS A 164 6.77 13.36 -7.09
CA CYS A 164 6.35 14.75 -7.40
C CYS A 164 7.50 15.79 -7.37
N ASN A 165 8.77 15.36 -7.41
CA ASN A 165 9.96 16.21 -7.63
C ASN A 165 9.99 17.50 -6.78
N GLU A 166 10.04 17.38 -5.45
CA GLU A 166 10.35 18.52 -4.57
C GLU A 166 11.85 18.61 -4.30
N GLN A 167 12.49 19.70 -4.75
CA GLN A 167 13.95 19.84 -4.77
C GLN A 167 14.63 19.94 -3.38
N ASN A 168 13.86 20.08 -2.30
CA ASN A 168 14.37 20.37 -0.95
C ASN A 168 13.79 19.49 0.16
N GLU A 169 12.95 18.51 -0.17
CA GLU A 169 12.41 17.58 0.80
C GLU A 169 13.39 16.42 1.05
N LEU A 170 13.44 15.93 2.29
CA LEU A 170 14.29 14.79 2.66
C LEU A 170 13.88 13.49 1.92
N SER A 171 14.81 12.54 1.84
CA SER A 171 14.51 11.16 1.40
C SER A 171 13.64 10.42 2.42
N ASP A 172 13.00 9.32 2.01
CA ASP A 172 12.18 8.50 2.90
C ASP A 172 13.00 7.90 4.06
N GLU A 173 14.27 7.57 3.81
CA GLU A 173 15.23 7.11 4.82
C GLU A 173 15.54 8.21 5.84
N GLU A 174 15.80 9.44 5.41
CA GLU A 174 16.07 10.57 6.30
C GLU A 174 14.84 10.97 7.11
N LYS A 175 13.64 10.97 6.49
CA LYS A 175 12.36 11.16 7.18
C LYS A 175 12.13 10.10 8.25
N LEU A 176 12.50 8.85 7.97
CA LEU A 176 12.43 7.77 8.94
C LEU A 176 13.37 8.02 10.13
N GLN A 177 14.62 8.45 9.88
CA GLN A 177 15.54 8.78 10.97
C GLN A 177 15.03 9.93 11.84
N ASN A 178 14.41 10.94 11.23
CA ASN A 178 13.73 12.00 11.97
C ASN A 178 12.60 11.46 12.85
N LEU A 179 11.74 10.61 12.28
CA LEU A 179 10.62 10.01 13.01
C LEU A 179 11.10 9.17 14.21
N LEU A 180 12.13 8.34 14.01
CA LEU A 180 12.72 7.52 15.07
C LEU A 180 13.38 8.39 16.15
N SER A 181 13.99 9.51 15.77
CA SER A 181 14.59 10.45 16.73
C SER A 181 13.54 11.09 17.62
N ILE A 182 12.37 11.42 17.08
CA ILE A 182 11.23 11.94 17.85
C ILE A 182 10.66 10.85 18.75
N ALA A 183 10.55 9.62 18.26
CA ALA A 183 10.08 8.48 19.03
C ALA A 183 10.96 8.16 20.24
N LYS A 184 12.28 8.44 20.17
CA LYS A 184 13.17 8.31 21.33
C LYS A 184 12.84 9.28 22.46
N ALA A 185 12.33 10.47 22.13
CA ALA A 185 11.98 11.50 23.11
C ALA A 185 10.54 11.35 23.62
N GLU A 186 9.59 10.99 22.75
CA GLU A 186 8.14 11.03 23.03
C GLU A 186 7.50 9.64 23.17
N GLY A 187 8.23 8.57 22.83
CA GLY A 187 7.69 7.22 22.67
C GLY A 187 7.13 6.97 21.26
N THR A 188 7.06 5.69 20.87
CA THR A 188 6.63 5.28 19.51
C THR A 188 5.13 5.41 19.27
N ASN A 189 4.33 5.54 20.33
CA ASN A 189 2.88 5.69 20.25
C ASN A 189 2.42 7.13 19.97
N LEU A 190 3.33 8.11 20.12
CA LEU A 190 3.11 9.55 19.85
C LEU A 190 1.80 10.14 20.43
N ARG A 191 1.26 9.54 21.50
CA ARG A 191 -0.10 9.84 22.02
C ARG A 191 -0.33 11.30 22.38
N LEU A 192 0.73 12.00 22.79
CA LEU A 192 0.66 13.40 23.20
C LEU A 192 0.75 14.37 22.02
N MET A 193 1.01 13.86 20.81
CA MET A 193 1.19 14.67 19.60
C MET A 193 -0.09 14.74 18.79
N GLU A 194 -0.45 15.97 18.40
CA GLU A 194 -1.45 16.24 17.37
C GLU A 194 -0.87 15.93 15.99
N TYR A 195 0.33 16.43 15.72
CA TYR A 195 1.07 16.09 14.52
C TYR A 195 2.58 16.13 14.72
N VAL A 196 3.27 15.38 13.86
CA VAL A 196 4.73 15.37 13.69
C VAL A 196 5.03 15.61 12.21
N ASP A 197 5.97 16.49 11.92
CA ASP A 197 6.40 16.87 10.58
C ASP A 197 7.87 16.50 10.39
N VAL A 198 8.12 15.51 9.53
CA VAL A 198 9.44 14.90 9.32
C VAL A 198 10.09 15.31 8.00
N ARG A 199 9.43 16.19 7.23
CA ARG A 199 9.81 16.59 5.86
C ARG A 199 11.15 17.31 5.78
N TRP A 200 11.58 17.94 6.87
CA TRP A 200 12.71 18.87 6.92
C TRP A 200 13.81 18.38 7.87
N LYS A 201 15.04 18.87 7.67
CA LYS A 201 16.22 18.53 8.50
C LYS A 201 15.99 18.68 10.01
N LYS A 202 15.21 19.69 10.40
CA LYS A 202 14.74 19.83 11.78
C LYS A 202 13.29 19.39 11.81
N PRO A 203 12.96 18.20 12.33
CA PRO A 203 11.58 17.81 12.47
C PRO A 203 10.87 18.74 13.46
N SER A 204 9.58 18.93 13.26
CA SER A 204 8.75 19.75 14.14
C SER A 204 7.50 18.97 14.53
N GLY A 205 6.83 19.38 15.61
CA GLY A 205 5.62 18.72 16.06
C GLY A 205 4.83 19.64 16.97
N LYS A 206 3.54 19.34 17.09
CA LYS A 206 2.64 20.05 17.99
C LYS A 206 2.00 19.04 18.93
N ARG A 207 2.10 19.30 20.22
CA ARG A 207 1.39 18.54 21.26
C ARG A 207 -0.05 19.02 21.39
N TRP A 208 -0.95 18.14 21.82
CA TRP A 208 -2.32 18.52 22.15
C TRP A 208 -2.34 19.57 23.27
N THR A 209 -3.14 20.62 23.12
CA THR A 209 -3.19 21.76 24.04
C THR A 209 -3.99 21.50 25.34
N LYS A 210 -4.45 20.27 25.60
CA LYS A 210 -5.16 19.92 26.84
C LYS A 210 -4.66 18.58 27.41
N VAL A 211 -4.00 18.65 28.56
CA VAL A 211 -3.55 17.49 29.35
C VAL A 211 -4.59 17.08 30.42
N ASN A 212 -5.74 17.74 30.52
CA ASN A 212 -6.63 17.57 31.68
C ASN A 212 -7.79 16.56 31.57
N ASP A 213 -7.98 15.81 30.47
CA ASP A 213 -9.12 14.88 30.34
C ASP A 213 -8.77 13.47 29.83
N MET A 214 -7.52 13.00 30.05
CA MET A 214 -7.28 11.56 30.03
C MET A 214 -7.35 11.05 31.46
N ALA A 215 -8.57 11.05 32.00
CA ALA A 215 -8.90 10.32 33.21
C ALA A 215 -8.50 8.85 33.01
N GLU A 216 -7.75 8.35 33.99
CA GLU A 216 -7.56 6.94 34.25
C GLU A 216 -8.91 6.22 34.09
N VAL A 217 -8.94 5.23 33.21
CA VAL A 217 -10.01 4.22 33.23
C VAL A 217 -9.41 3.01 33.95
N PRO A 218 -10.08 2.48 35.01
CA PRO A 218 -9.56 1.40 35.86
C PRO A 218 -9.24 0.10 35.12
#